data_AF-A0A9P3AL19-F1
#
_entry.id   AF-A0A9P3AL19-F1
#
_cell.length_a   1.000
_cell.length_b   1.000
_cell.length_c   1.000
_cell.angle_alpha   90.00
_cell.angle_beta   90.00
_cell.angle_gamma   90.00
#
_symmetry.space_group_name_H-M   'P 1'
#
loop_
_entity.id
_entity.type
_entity.pdbx_description
1 polymer ?
#
loop_
_entity_poly.entity_id
_entity_poly.type
_entity_poly.pdbx_seq_one_letter_code
_entity_poly.pdbx_strand_id
1 'polypeptide(L)'
;MDSACIVRGVCGQSGAVVALGFSENKENMEAYRMALFSMAVSKVKFASLFGLTIRKEDWPTYGLPQNIVFDRGPGSTMGVPIRSEAVARGEMMSWLSRLELTPTHSGQSKATVESSHPRTKSDNDQPTHFHSSLNFVEICKRHILQAIYDNHVSDAEGRMTPEMLEVGFSPTPHNIYKFYSDLGYDSGTEVSFDYAVREFLTPHPAHIKRSGVYFYGRKYNSSKLIDTEVFDRIALNGQIPVTAYVMTMCVRHIWIELEGVLYELDFVKPASVHPSSVDISLSDLQVLNENRLRGNAQRREEKPVILQDRNAQFLHATGKAWDSGTRKPGRPAKDGAAERDAADQKRLMGKGHD
;
A
#
# COMPACT_ATOMS: atom_id res chain seq x y z
N MET A 1 -1.91 2.84 17.38
CA MET A 1 -1.25 3.75 16.43
C MET A 1 -1.12 5.09 17.12
N ASP A 2 0.06 5.68 17.12
CA ASP A 2 0.34 6.86 17.95
C ASP A 2 -0.09 8.15 17.26
N SER A 3 0.08 8.25 15.94
CA SER A 3 -0.43 9.38 15.13
C SER A 3 -0.40 9.08 13.63
N ALA A 4 -1.23 9.77 12.84
CA ALA A 4 -1.19 9.74 11.37
C ALA A 4 -0.93 11.16 10.84
N CYS A 5 -0.05 11.29 9.85
CA CYS A 5 0.18 12.55 9.15
C CYS A 5 -0.52 12.52 7.78
N ILE A 6 -1.13 13.65 7.41
CA ILE A 6 -1.80 13.83 6.12
C ILE A 6 -1.17 15.01 5.41
N VAL A 7 -0.66 14.78 4.21
CA VAL A 7 -0.21 15.82 3.28
C VAL A 7 -1.38 16.11 2.33
N ARG A 8 -1.78 17.38 2.22
CA ARG A 8 -2.83 17.83 1.29
C ARG A 8 -2.21 18.69 0.20
N GLY A 9 -2.47 18.33 -1.06
CA GLY A 9 -2.24 19.25 -2.18
C GLY A 9 -3.49 20.09 -2.42
N VAL A 10 -3.34 21.40 -2.49
CA VAL A 10 -4.44 22.34 -2.69
C VAL A 10 -4.21 23.17 -3.94
N CYS A 11 -5.22 23.29 -4.81
CA CYS A 11 -5.20 24.19 -5.94
C CYS A 11 -5.27 25.63 -5.44
N GLY A 12 -4.29 26.47 -5.78
CA GLY A 12 -4.26 27.87 -5.34
C GLY A 12 -5.44 28.69 -5.87
N GLN A 13 -5.90 28.39 -7.09
CA GLN A 13 -6.98 29.14 -7.76
C GLN A 13 -8.36 28.79 -7.22
N SER A 14 -8.70 27.50 -7.10
CA SER A 14 -10.03 27.08 -6.64
C SER A 14 -10.11 26.81 -5.14
N GLY A 15 -8.97 26.61 -4.47
CA GLY A 15 -8.93 26.10 -3.10
C GLY A 15 -9.24 24.60 -2.99
N ALA A 16 -9.40 23.89 -4.11
CA ALA A 16 -9.76 22.47 -4.10
C ALA A 16 -8.59 21.62 -3.59
N VAL A 17 -8.87 20.66 -2.71
CA VAL A 17 -7.95 19.59 -2.36
C VAL A 17 -7.82 18.68 -3.59
N VAL A 18 -6.65 18.72 -4.23
CA VAL A 18 -6.36 18.00 -5.49
C VAL A 18 -5.54 16.72 -5.29
N ALA A 19 -4.97 16.54 -4.09
CA ALA A 19 -4.12 15.40 -3.78
C ALA A 19 -4.09 15.09 -2.28
N LEU A 20 -3.90 13.82 -1.94
CA LEU A 20 -3.67 13.36 -0.58
C LEU A 20 -2.48 12.41 -0.50
N GLY A 21 -1.67 12.61 0.52
CA GLY A 21 -0.60 11.73 0.95
C GLY A 21 -0.74 11.39 2.42
N PHE A 22 -0.29 10.21 2.81
CA PHE A 22 -0.37 9.75 4.19
C PHE A 22 0.98 9.23 4.67
N SER A 23 1.23 9.36 5.96
CA SER A 23 2.32 8.65 6.62
C SER A 23 1.97 8.27 8.06
N GLU A 24 2.56 7.16 8.52
CA GLU A 24 2.44 6.73 9.90
C GLU A 24 3.35 7.58 10.80
N ASN A 25 2.84 7.94 11.97
CA ASN A 25 3.47 8.68 13.06
C ASN A 25 3.82 10.13 12.72
N LYS A 26 4.70 10.35 11.75
CA LYS A 26 5.20 11.68 11.38
C LYS A 26 5.28 11.85 9.88
N GLU A 27 5.32 13.11 9.48
CA GLU A 27 5.57 13.50 8.10
C GLU A 27 6.86 12.88 7.56
N ASN A 28 6.79 12.29 6.37
CA ASN A 28 7.94 11.71 5.69
C ASN A 28 7.79 11.80 4.16
N MET A 29 8.84 11.42 3.44
CA MET A 29 8.86 11.44 1.98
C MET A 29 7.77 10.58 1.34
N GLU A 30 7.34 9.49 1.98
CA GLU A 30 6.28 8.62 1.45
C GLU A 30 4.94 9.35 1.36
N ALA A 31 4.63 10.24 2.32
CA ALA A 31 3.42 11.06 2.23
C ALA A 31 3.47 11.98 1.00
N TYR A 32 4.61 12.63 0.74
CA TYR A 32 4.78 13.49 -0.42
C TYR A 32 4.69 12.74 -1.75
N ARG A 33 5.39 11.61 -1.85
CA ARG A 33 5.32 10.71 -3.01
C ARG A 33 3.90 10.27 -3.28
N MET A 34 3.19 9.89 -2.24
CA MET A 34 1.79 9.49 -2.32
C MET A 34 0.87 10.63 -2.74
N ALA A 35 1.10 11.85 -2.27
CA ALA A 35 0.36 13.03 -2.72
C ALA A 35 0.58 13.27 -4.22
N LEU A 36 1.81 13.18 -4.70
CA LEU A 36 2.10 13.32 -6.13
C LEU A 36 1.49 12.19 -6.97
N PHE A 37 1.56 10.95 -6.49
CA PHE A 37 0.87 9.83 -7.11
C PHE A 37 -0.65 10.06 -7.17
N SER A 38 -1.25 10.47 -6.04
CA SER A 38 -2.67 10.84 -5.94
C SER A 38 -3.05 11.92 -6.94
N MET A 39 -2.18 12.91 -7.14
CA MET A 39 -2.37 14.00 -8.09
C MET A 39 -2.30 13.50 -9.54
N ALA A 40 -1.31 12.67 -9.86
CA ALA A 40 -1.05 12.15 -11.19
C ALA A 40 -2.15 11.23 -11.75
N VAL A 41 -2.81 10.46 -10.88
CA VAL A 41 -3.80 9.44 -11.30
C VAL A 41 -5.24 9.91 -11.06
N SER A 42 -6.20 9.29 -11.77
CA SER A 42 -7.62 9.56 -11.54
C SER A 42 -8.01 9.23 -10.09
N LYS A 43 -8.86 10.07 -9.48
CA LYS A 43 -9.28 9.87 -8.08
C LYS A 43 -10.12 8.61 -7.87
N VAL A 44 -10.85 8.20 -8.91
CA VAL A 44 -11.52 6.90 -8.94
C VAL A 44 -10.50 5.76 -8.77
N LYS A 45 -9.40 5.79 -9.53
CA LYS A 45 -8.33 4.80 -9.38
C LYS A 45 -7.67 4.90 -8.01
N PHE A 46 -7.26 6.10 -7.58
CA PHE A 46 -6.62 6.31 -6.28
C PHE A 46 -7.48 5.80 -5.10
N ALA A 47 -8.77 6.13 -5.07
CA ALA A 47 -9.70 5.67 -4.05
C ALA A 47 -9.87 4.13 -4.07
N SER A 48 -9.90 3.52 -5.26
CA SER A 48 -10.00 2.07 -5.42
C SER A 48 -8.80 1.31 -4.84
N LEU A 49 -7.61 1.92 -4.80
CA LEU A 49 -6.43 1.31 -4.19
C LEU A 49 -6.56 1.14 -2.68
N PHE A 50 -7.43 1.95 -2.06
CA PHE A 50 -7.84 1.80 -0.66
C PHE A 50 -9.09 0.93 -0.51
N GLY A 51 -9.70 0.46 -1.60
CA GLY A 51 -10.97 -0.27 -1.55
C GLY A 51 -12.20 0.63 -1.43
N LEU A 52 -12.10 1.92 -1.76
CA LEU A 52 -13.24 2.83 -1.87
C LEU A 52 -13.75 2.90 -3.32
N THR A 53 -15.06 3.06 -3.49
CA THR A 53 -15.68 3.34 -4.78
C THR A 53 -16.26 4.75 -4.75
N ILE A 54 -15.81 5.61 -5.66
CA ILE A 54 -16.30 6.98 -5.82
C ILE A 54 -16.60 7.23 -7.31
N ARG A 55 -17.43 8.23 -7.60
CA ARG A 55 -17.69 8.65 -8.99
C ARG A 55 -16.64 9.68 -9.43
N LYS A 56 -16.44 9.81 -10.74
CA LYS A 56 -15.48 10.79 -11.29
C LYS A 56 -15.86 12.22 -10.89
N GLU A 57 -17.15 12.48 -10.82
CA GLU A 57 -17.75 13.77 -10.48
C GLU A 57 -17.58 14.12 -9.01
N ASP A 58 -17.39 13.13 -8.12
CA ASP A 58 -17.21 13.41 -6.70
C ASP A 58 -15.83 14.09 -6.47
N TRP A 59 -14.81 13.71 -7.23
CA TRP A 59 -13.45 14.26 -7.14
C TRP A 59 -12.75 14.32 -8.50
N PRO A 60 -13.03 15.35 -9.33
CA PRO A 60 -12.64 15.36 -10.75
C PRO A 60 -11.18 15.74 -10.99
N THR A 61 -10.41 16.06 -9.96
CA THR A 61 -9.07 16.63 -10.07
C THR A 61 -8.03 15.53 -10.36
N TYR A 62 -7.23 15.65 -11.42
CA TYR A 62 -6.06 14.80 -11.66
C TYR A 62 -5.10 15.45 -12.66
N GLY A 63 -3.91 14.87 -12.82
CA GLY A 63 -2.83 15.42 -13.64
C GLY A 63 -1.80 16.19 -12.80
N LEU A 64 -0.55 16.16 -13.23
CA LEU A 64 0.55 16.86 -12.56
C LEU A 64 0.52 18.34 -12.95
N PRO A 65 0.59 19.27 -11.98
CA PRO A 65 0.62 20.70 -12.26
C PRO A 65 1.98 21.09 -12.85
N GLN A 66 2.03 22.23 -13.53
CA GLN A 66 3.29 22.80 -14.02
C GLN A 66 4.17 23.36 -12.92
N ASN A 67 3.57 23.77 -11.79
CA ASN A 67 4.29 24.33 -10.65
C ASN A 67 3.69 23.77 -9.36
N ILE A 68 4.56 23.36 -8.43
CA ILE A 68 4.16 22.96 -7.08
C ILE A 68 4.85 23.91 -6.12
N VAL A 69 4.05 24.49 -5.23
CA VAL A 69 4.55 25.27 -4.09
C VAL A 69 4.29 24.43 -2.85
N PHE A 70 5.35 24.11 -2.13
CA PHE A 70 5.26 23.46 -0.85
C PHE A 70 5.13 24.53 0.23
N ASP A 71 4.13 24.40 1.10
CA ASP A 71 4.02 25.26 2.27
C ASP A 71 5.24 25.01 3.19
N ARG A 72 5.72 26.05 3.88
CA ARG A 72 7.00 26.00 4.60
C ARG A 72 6.91 25.17 5.89
N GLY A 73 7.02 23.85 5.73
CA GLY A 73 8.07 23.03 6.33
C GLY A 73 9.27 22.92 5.35
N PRO A 74 9.90 21.75 5.15
CA PRO A 74 11.16 21.58 4.38
C PRO A 74 11.14 22.05 2.91
N GLY A 75 9.98 22.33 2.30
CA GLY A 75 9.84 22.74 0.89
C GLY A 75 10.09 24.21 0.58
N SER A 76 10.76 24.91 1.48
CA SER A 76 10.77 26.37 1.59
C SER A 76 11.60 27.14 0.56
N THR A 77 12.52 26.50 -0.15
CA THR A 77 13.48 27.24 -0.98
C THR A 77 13.70 26.55 -2.31
N MET A 78 12.70 26.61 -3.18
CA MET A 78 12.85 26.74 -4.65
C MET A 78 11.45 26.66 -5.26
N GLY A 79 11.03 27.72 -5.96
CA GLY A 79 9.98 27.55 -6.95
C GLY A 79 10.50 26.58 -8.00
N VAL A 80 9.92 25.39 -8.07
CA VAL A 80 10.30 24.41 -9.08
C VAL A 80 9.29 24.50 -10.21
N PRO A 81 9.67 25.07 -11.37
CA PRO A 81 8.92 24.82 -12.57
C PRO A 81 9.10 23.34 -12.91
N ILE A 82 8.00 22.58 -12.93
CA ILE A 82 7.94 21.25 -13.54
C ILE A 82 8.01 21.51 -15.05
N ARG A 83 9.20 21.89 -15.53
CA ARG A 83 9.49 21.89 -16.95
C ARG A 83 9.45 20.43 -17.40
N SER A 84 8.73 20.24 -18.50
CA SER A 84 8.61 19.02 -19.29
C SER A 84 9.93 18.24 -19.47
N GLU A 85 11.09 18.88 -19.38
CA GLU A 85 12.42 18.27 -19.48
C GLU A 85 12.80 17.35 -18.30
N ALA A 86 12.32 17.59 -17.07
CA ALA A 86 12.61 16.71 -15.92
C ALA A 86 11.71 15.46 -15.92
N VAL A 87 10.45 15.63 -16.35
CA VAL A 87 9.51 14.54 -16.62
C VAL A 87 9.99 13.70 -17.82
N ALA A 88 10.47 14.35 -18.89
CA ALA A 88 11.04 13.69 -20.07
C ALA A 88 12.36 12.95 -19.79
N ARG A 89 13.09 13.32 -18.74
CA ARG A 89 14.34 12.66 -18.31
C ARG A 89 14.18 11.66 -17.17
N GLY A 90 12.97 11.50 -16.60
CA GLY A 90 12.76 10.62 -15.44
C GLY A 90 13.49 11.09 -14.17
N GLU A 91 13.69 12.41 -14.02
CA GLU A 91 14.48 13.01 -12.94
C GLU A 91 13.61 13.67 -11.86
N MET A 92 12.29 13.47 -11.88
CA MET A 92 11.37 14.14 -10.94
C MET A 92 11.61 13.69 -9.48
N MET A 93 12.07 12.47 -9.27
CA MET A 93 12.41 12.00 -7.92
C MET A 93 13.75 12.51 -7.38
N SER A 94 14.70 12.87 -8.25
CA SER A 94 16.04 13.35 -7.86
C SER A 94 15.99 14.69 -7.11
N TRP A 95 14.97 15.51 -7.35
CA TRP A 95 14.81 16.79 -6.65
C TRP A 95 14.01 16.64 -5.35
N LEU A 96 13.02 15.75 -5.30
CA LEU A 96 12.28 15.44 -4.06
C LEU A 96 13.19 14.83 -3.00
N SER A 97 14.13 13.97 -3.40
CA SER A 97 15.08 13.34 -2.46
C SER A 97 16.09 14.30 -1.81
N ARG A 98 16.16 15.57 -2.23
CA ARG A 98 17.04 16.61 -1.65
C ARG A 98 16.37 17.42 -0.54
N LEU A 99 15.15 17.08 -0.14
CA LEU A 99 14.47 17.66 1.00
C LEU A 99 15.01 17.06 2.30
N GLU A 100 16.13 17.59 2.77
CA GLU A 100 16.58 17.38 4.16
C GLU A 100 15.86 18.37 5.09
N LEU A 101 15.08 17.81 6.02
CA LEU A 101 14.37 18.53 7.07
C LEU A 101 15.38 19.23 8.00
N THR A 102 15.32 20.56 8.08
CA THR A 102 16.04 21.37 9.07
C THR A 102 15.06 22.22 9.92
N PRO A 103 15.42 22.58 11.17
CA PRO A 103 14.43 22.93 12.19
C PRO A 103 13.76 24.29 11.98
N THR A 104 12.54 24.38 12.52
CA THR A 104 11.61 25.51 12.56
C THR A 104 12.21 26.84 13.01
N HIS A 105 12.09 27.89 12.18
CA HIS A 105 11.73 29.28 12.54
C HIS A 105 11.96 30.25 11.34
N SER A 106 10.94 30.49 10.50
CA SER A 106 10.81 31.77 9.77
C SER A 106 9.39 31.90 9.20
N GLY A 107 8.63 32.86 9.73
CA GLY A 107 7.25 33.11 9.32
C GLY A 107 7.19 34.15 8.20
N GLN A 108 6.41 33.85 7.15
CA GLN A 108 5.55 34.79 6.40
C GLN A 108 5.04 34.14 5.08
N SER A 109 4.05 33.25 5.15
CA SER A 109 3.31 32.76 3.96
C SER A 109 1.89 32.26 4.30
N LYS A 110 1.24 32.89 5.29
CA LYS A 110 0.12 32.30 6.06
C LYS A 110 -1.30 32.35 5.47
N ALA A 111 -1.61 33.03 4.37
CA ALA A 111 -3.02 33.34 4.08
C ALA A 111 -3.81 32.22 3.35
N THR A 112 -3.20 31.45 2.44
CA THR A 112 -3.95 30.54 1.55
C THR A 112 -4.21 29.16 2.14
N VAL A 113 -3.30 28.66 3.00
CA VAL A 113 -3.37 27.30 3.59
C VAL A 113 -4.02 27.28 4.98
N GLU A 114 -4.00 28.40 5.73
CA GLU A 114 -4.65 28.49 7.05
C GLU A 114 -6.19 28.42 6.98
N SER A 115 -6.81 28.72 5.84
CA SER A 115 -8.27 28.70 5.68
C SER A 115 -8.85 27.29 5.46
N SER A 116 -8.04 26.33 5.01
CA SER A 116 -8.46 24.97 4.64
C SER A 116 -8.15 23.92 5.72
N HIS A 117 -7.43 24.30 6.78
CA HIS A 117 -7.28 23.47 7.96
C HIS A 117 -8.49 23.68 8.88
N PRO A 118 -9.16 22.60 9.34
CA PRO A 118 -10.22 22.72 10.33
C PRO A 118 -9.68 23.47 11.56
N ARG A 119 -10.23 24.66 11.84
CA ARG A 119 -9.92 25.39 13.06
C ARG A 119 -10.48 24.61 14.24
N THR A 120 -9.61 23.95 15.00
CA THR A 120 -9.96 23.43 16.32
C THR A 120 -10.32 24.62 17.21
N LYS A 121 -11.58 24.70 17.65
CA LYS A 121 -11.93 25.55 18.79
C LYS A 121 -11.22 24.94 20.01
N SER A 122 -10.25 25.65 20.56
CA SER A 122 -9.66 25.27 21.84
C SER A 122 -10.63 25.67 22.93
N ASP A 123 -11.41 24.71 23.44
CA ASP A 123 -11.99 24.85 24.77
C ASP A 123 -10.84 24.71 25.77
N ASN A 124 -10.75 25.64 26.73
CA ASN A 124 -9.72 25.72 27.77
C ASN A 124 -9.84 24.60 28.83
N ASP A 125 -10.15 23.38 28.41
CA ASP A 125 -10.29 22.22 29.28
C ASP A 125 -9.04 21.34 29.26
N GLN A 126 -8.92 20.44 30.24
CA GLN A 126 -7.75 19.55 30.38
C GLN A 126 -7.43 18.81 29.06
N PRO A 127 -6.13 18.59 28.73
CA PRO A 127 -5.73 17.92 27.50
C PRO A 127 -6.29 16.50 27.45
N THR A 128 -7.34 16.31 26.66
CA THR A 128 -7.94 15.02 26.36
C THR A 128 -7.41 14.53 25.02
N HIS A 129 -7.06 13.25 24.93
CA HIS A 129 -6.63 12.62 23.68
C HIS A 129 -7.76 11.71 23.17
N PHE A 130 -8.09 11.82 21.89
CA PHE A 130 -9.08 10.96 21.25
C PHE A 130 -8.37 9.79 20.56
N HIS A 131 -8.50 8.58 21.11
CA HIS A 131 -8.06 7.37 20.44
C HIS A 131 -9.15 6.85 19.49
N SER A 132 -8.90 6.94 18.19
CA SER A 132 -9.74 6.34 17.14
C SER A 132 -9.67 4.81 17.20
N SER A 133 -10.80 4.13 17.01
CA SER A 133 -10.87 2.66 16.85
C SER A 133 -10.48 2.18 15.45
N LEU A 134 -10.34 3.10 14.49
CA LEU A 134 -9.99 2.81 13.10
C LEU A 134 -8.52 2.40 12.96
N ASN A 135 -8.25 1.41 12.09
CA ASN A 135 -6.89 1.12 11.64
C ASN A 135 -6.37 2.23 10.71
N PHE A 136 -5.07 2.23 10.42
CA PHE A 136 -4.45 3.30 9.63
C PHE A 136 -5.05 3.44 8.22
N VAL A 137 -5.37 2.33 7.56
CA VAL A 137 -5.99 2.37 6.23
C VAL A 137 -7.41 2.94 6.30
N GLU A 138 -8.17 2.61 7.34
CA GLU A 138 -9.50 3.18 7.60
C GLU A 138 -9.43 4.68 7.89
N ILE A 139 -8.38 5.15 8.57
CA ILE A 139 -8.10 6.59 8.73
C ILE A 139 -7.84 7.22 7.35
N CYS A 140 -7.02 6.60 6.49
CA CYS A 140 -6.79 7.08 5.13
C CYS A 140 -8.08 7.19 4.32
N LYS A 141 -8.94 6.15 4.38
CA LYS A 141 -10.27 6.14 3.76
C LYS A 141 -11.12 7.32 4.22
N ARG A 142 -11.17 7.58 5.53
CA ARG A 142 -11.90 8.71 6.10
C ARG A 142 -11.38 10.03 5.55
N HIS A 143 -10.06 10.21 5.44
CA HIS A 143 -9.49 11.44 4.90
C HIS A 143 -9.71 11.64 3.41
N ILE A 144 -9.80 10.55 2.63
CA ILE A 144 -10.24 10.61 1.23
C ILE A 144 -11.66 11.16 1.13
N LEU A 145 -12.60 10.58 1.89
CA LEU A 145 -13.98 11.06 1.92
C LEU A 145 -14.10 12.47 2.48
N GLN A 146 -13.25 12.84 3.46
CA GLN A 146 -13.19 14.18 4.00
C GLN A 146 -12.72 15.19 2.95
N ALA A 147 -11.71 14.89 2.14
CA ALA A 147 -11.27 15.80 1.07
C ALA A 147 -12.36 16.04 0.03
N ILE A 148 -13.13 15.00 -0.30
CA ILE A 148 -14.32 15.13 -1.15
C ILE A 148 -15.33 16.06 -0.50
N TYR A 149 -15.70 15.79 0.76
CA TYR A 149 -16.62 16.65 1.51
C TYR A 149 -16.15 18.11 1.57
N ASP A 150 -14.88 18.34 1.91
CA ASP A 150 -14.28 19.67 1.99
C ASP A 150 -14.37 20.41 0.65
N ASN A 151 -14.15 19.72 -0.48
CA ASN A 151 -14.26 20.30 -1.81
C ASN A 151 -15.69 20.73 -2.17
N HIS A 152 -16.71 20.01 -1.67
CA HIS A 152 -18.11 20.27 -1.97
C HIS A 152 -18.78 21.26 -1.01
N VAL A 153 -18.23 21.46 0.18
CA VAL A 153 -18.91 22.22 1.26
C VAL A 153 -18.13 23.46 1.71
N SER A 154 -16.82 23.52 1.51
CA SER A 154 -16.04 24.68 1.97
C SER A 154 -16.44 25.95 1.21
N ASP A 155 -16.43 27.08 1.92
CA ASP A 155 -16.64 28.39 1.34
C ASP A 155 -15.42 28.84 0.53
N ALA A 156 -15.66 29.14 -0.74
CA ALA A 156 -14.68 29.69 -1.66
C ALA A 156 -15.20 30.95 -2.38
N GLU A 157 -16.16 31.68 -1.79
CA GLU A 157 -16.74 32.91 -2.37
C GLU A 157 -15.67 33.92 -2.75
N GLY A 158 -14.65 34.10 -1.91
CA GLY A 158 -13.52 35.00 -2.19
C GLY A 158 -12.65 34.60 -3.41
N ARG A 159 -12.90 33.46 -4.04
CA ARG A 159 -12.22 32.98 -5.26
C ARG A 159 -13.10 33.06 -6.52
N MET A 160 -14.35 33.51 -6.39
CA MET A 160 -15.27 33.66 -7.51
C MET A 160 -14.89 34.86 -8.38
N THR A 161 -15.00 34.70 -9.70
CA THR A 161 -14.88 35.82 -10.66
C THR A 161 -16.28 36.31 -11.07
N PRO A 162 -16.42 37.52 -11.65
CA PRO A 162 -17.70 38.00 -12.16
C PRO A 162 -18.38 37.02 -13.12
N GLU A 163 -17.63 36.38 -14.00
CA GLU A 163 -18.14 35.38 -14.96
C GLU A 163 -18.72 34.15 -14.23
N MET A 164 -18.09 33.71 -13.13
CA MET A 164 -18.61 32.61 -12.32
C MET A 164 -19.91 32.99 -11.60
N LEU A 165 -20.00 34.23 -11.14
CA LEU A 165 -21.21 34.76 -10.50
C LEU A 165 -22.37 34.86 -11.50
N GLU A 166 -22.10 35.21 -12.76
CA GLU A 166 -23.10 35.20 -13.84
C GLU A 166 -23.62 33.79 -14.15
N VAL A 167 -22.77 32.77 -14.10
CA VAL A 167 -23.20 31.36 -14.25
C VAL A 167 -24.08 30.91 -13.08
N GLY A 168 -23.89 31.47 -11.88
CA GLY A 168 -24.80 31.29 -10.74
C GLY A 168 -24.65 29.95 -10.00
N PHE A 169 -23.45 29.35 -9.97
CA PHE A 169 -23.19 28.15 -9.18
C PHE A 169 -22.75 28.47 -7.74
N SER A 170 -22.93 27.52 -6.82
CA SER A 170 -22.52 27.68 -5.41
C SER A 170 -21.01 27.79 -5.27
N PRO A 171 -20.47 28.75 -4.47
CA PRO A 171 -19.05 29.08 -4.41
C PRO A 171 -18.23 28.05 -3.62
N THR A 172 -18.11 26.84 -4.17
CA THR A 172 -17.37 25.72 -3.57
C THR A 172 -16.09 25.47 -4.36
N PRO A 173 -15.01 24.96 -3.72
CA PRO A 173 -13.79 24.61 -4.43
C PRO A 173 -14.02 23.65 -5.60
N HIS A 174 -14.95 22.71 -5.45
CA HIS A 174 -15.34 21.77 -6.50
C HIS A 174 -15.91 22.50 -7.71
N ASN A 175 -16.90 23.37 -7.52
CA ASN A 175 -17.56 24.05 -8.63
C ASN A 175 -16.63 25.05 -9.33
N ILE A 176 -15.79 25.77 -8.58
CA ILE A 176 -14.79 26.68 -9.15
C ILE A 176 -13.77 25.90 -9.98
N TYR A 177 -13.26 24.78 -9.46
CA TYR A 177 -12.34 23.92 -10.23
C TYR A 177 -13.01 23.40 -11.50
N LYS A 178 -14.24 22.92 -11.38
CA LYS A 178 -15.01 22.41 -12.52
C LYS A 178 -15.22 23.47 -13.59
N PHE A 179 -15.59 24.69 -13.21
CA PHE A 179 -15.72 25.81 -14.16
C PHE A 179 -14.45 26.03 -14.99
N TYR A 180 -13.28 26.06 -14.34
CA TYR A 180 -12.02 26.21 -15.07
C TYR A 180 -11.66 25.00 -15.91
N SER A 181 -11.90 23.78 -15.40
CA SER A 181 -11.63 22.55 -16.13
C SER A 181 -12.51 22.41 -17.38
N ASP A 182 -13.80 22.77 -17.29
CA ASP A 182 -14.74 22.77 -18.41
C ASP A 182 -14.32 23.78 -19.51
N LEU A 183 -13.60 24.85 -19.14
CA LEU A 183 -12.99 25.81 -20.08
C LEU A 183 -11.62 25.37 -20.62
N GLY A 184 -11.07 24.24 -20.16
CA GLY A 184 -9.72 23.77 -20.50
C GLY A 184 -8.60 24.60 -19.88
N TYR A 185 -8.88 25.32 -18.78
CA TYR A 185 -7.93 26.17 -18.07
C TYR A 185 -7.31 25.49 -16.84
N ASP A 186 -7.51 24.19 -16.67
CA ASP A 186 -6.71 23.44 -15.71
C ASP A 186 -5.29 23.20 -16.25
N SER A 187 -4.29 23.28 -15.37
CA SER A 187 -2.88 23.08 -15.72
C SER A 187 -2.44 21.62 -15.55
N GLY A 188 -3.39 20.67 -15.57
CA GLY A 188 -3.14 19.26 -15.28
C GLY A 188 -2.48 18.57 -16.48
N THR A 189 -1.20 18.21 -16.35
CA THR A 189 -0.53 17.37 -17.34
C THR A 189 -0.80 15.91 -17.02
N GLU A 190 -1.53 15.22 -17.91
CA GLU A 190 -1.78 13.79 -17.78
C GLU A 190 -0.47 13.01 -17.99
N VAL A 191 -0.25 12.01 -17.14
CA VAL A 191 0.82 11.02 -17.29
C VAL A 191 0.21 9.63 -17.33
N SER A 192 0.91 8.68 -17.94
CA SER A 192 0.44 7.29 -17.92
C SER A 192 0.46 6.75 -16.48
N PHE A 193 -0.50 5.88 -16.17
CA PHE A 193 -0.56 5.24 -14.86
C PHE A 193 0.73 4.47 -14.54
N ASP A 194 1.26 3.78 -15.54
CA ASP A 194 2.53 3.07 -15.51
C ASP A 194 3.73 3.96 -15.18
N TYR A 195 3.76 5.19 -15.70
CA TYR A 195 4.77 6.18 -15.34
C TYR A 195 4.60 6.62 -13.88
N ALA A 196 3.37 6.94 -13.47
CA ALA A 196 3.08 7.36 -12.10
C ALA A 196 3.47 6.28 -11.07
N VAL A 197 3.23 5.00 -11.38
CA VAL A 197 3.67 3.89 -10.52
C VAL A 197 5.19 3.85 -10.39
N ARG A 198 5.91 3.87 -11.51
CA ARG A 198 7.38 3.78 -11.50
C ARG A 198 8.04 4.97 -10.81
N GLU A 199 7.49 6.16 -11.02
CA GLU A 199 8.05 7.41 -10.49
C GLU A 199 7.76 7.56 -9.00
N PHE A 200 6.52 7.36 -8.56
CA PHE A 200 6.11 7.77 -7.22
C PHE A 200 5.99 6.63 -6.21
N LEU A 201 5.76 5.38 -6.64
CA LEU A 201 5.62 4.28 -5.69
C LEU A 201 7.00 3.73 -5.31
N THR A 202 7.13 3.31 -4.07
CA THR A 202 8.41 2.88 -3.52
C THR A 202 8.72 1.45 -3.97
N PRO A 203 9.92 1.20 -4.56
CA PRO A 203 10.33 -0.13 -4.97
C PRO A 203 10.79 -0.97 -3.78
N HIS A 204 10.36 -2.23 -3.74
CA HIS A 204 10.77 -3.21 -2.74
C HIS A 204 11.03 -4.58 -3.38
N PRO A 205 11.89 -5.42 -2.77
CA PRO A 205 12.14 -6.76 -3.27
C PRO A 205 10.92 -7.67 -3.11
N ALA A 206 10.58 -8.40 -4.16
CA ALA A 206 9.54 -9.41 -4.23
C ALA A 206 10.05 -10.66 -4.97
N HIS A 207 9.28 -11.74 -4.91
CA HIS A 207 9.67 -13.01 -5.52
C HIS A 207 8.50 -13.66 -6.23
N ILE A 208 8.66 -14.01 -7.51
CA ILE A 208 7.72 -14.86 -8.22
C ILE A 208 7.99 -16.31 -7.83
N LYS A 209 6.95 -17.04 -7.43
CA LYS A 209 6.96 -18.49 -7.20
C LYS A 209 5.90 -19.14 -8.06
N ARG A 210 5.95 -20.47 -8.20
CA ARG A 210 4.98 -21.24 -9.02
C ARG A 210 3.51 -20.97 -8.67
N SER A 211 3.20 -20.62 -7.42
CA SER A 211 1.83 -20.36 -7.00
C SER A 211 1.38 -18.91 -7.20
N GLY A 212 2.30 -17.95 -7.39
CA GLY A 212 2.01 -16.52 -7.43
C GLY A 212 3.21 -15.67 -7.00
N VAL A 213 2.99 -14.36 -6.90
CA VAL A 213 4.00 -13.39 -6.47
C VAL A 213 3.95 -13.24 -4.96
N TYR A 214 5.09 -13.28 -4.29
CA TYR A 214 5.20 -13.17 -2.84
C TYR A 214 5.92 -11.89 -2.44
N PHE A 215 5.26 -11.12 -1.59
CA PHE A 215 5.74 -9.88 -1.02
C PHE A 215 5.54 -9.93 0.51
N TYR A 216 6.63 -9.89 1.28
CA TYR A 216 6.62 -10.09 2.74
C TYR A 216 5.73 -11.26 3.21
N GLY A 217 5.84 -12.41 2.53
CA GLY A 217 5.08 -13.63 2.87
C GLY A 217 3.60 -13.63 2.45
N ARG A 218 3.08 -12.51 1.96
CA ARG A 218 1.73 -12.37 1.39
C ARG A 218 1.75 -12.68 -0.11
N LYS A 219 0.71 -13.35 -0.60
CA LYS A 219 0.59 -13.81 -1.99
C LYS A 219 -0.24 -12.80 -2.81
N TYR A 220 0.25 -12.45 -3.98
CA TYR A 220 -0.40 -11.57 -4.95
C TYR A 220 -0.52 -12.26 -6.31
N ASN A 221 -1.55 -11.91 -7.07
CA ASN A 221 -1.73 -12.41 -8.43
C ASN A 221 -2.63 -11.51 -9.28
N SER A 222 -2.63 -11.71 -10.58
CA SER A 222 -3.63 -11.16 -11.50
C SER A 222 -3.83 -12.09 -12.69
N SER A 223 -4.99 -12.03 -13.34
CA SER A 223 -5.25 -12.79 -14.58
C SER A 223 -4.20 -12.44 -15.64
N LYS A 224 -3.94 -11.15 -15.85
CA LYS A 224 -2.94 -10.66 -16.82
C LYS A 224 -1.56 -11.28 -16.63
N LEU A 225 -1.11 -11.47 -15.39
CA LEU A 225 0.18 -12.10 -15.13
C LEU A 225 0.12 -13.61 -15.33
N ILE A 226 -0.99 -14.27 -14.96
CA ILE A 226 -1.19 -15.71 -15.22
C ILE A 226 -1.12 -16.00 -16.72
N ASP A 227 -1.73 -15.16 -17.55
CA ASP A 227 -1.78 -15.31 -19.01
C ASP A 227 -0.40 -15.24 -19.68
N THR A 228 0.64 -14.78 -18.97
CA THR A 228 2.03 -14.78 -19.45
C THR A 228 2.75 -16.13 -19.31
N GLU A 229 2.09 -17.11 -18.67
CA GLU A 229 2.65 -18.43 -18.34
C GLU A 229 3.97 -18.36 -17.54
N VAL A 230 4.27 -17.21 -16.89
CA VAL A 230 5.50 -17.02 -16.12
C VAL A 230 5.64 -18.04 -15.00
N PHE A 231 4.53 -18.50 -14.43
CA PHE A 231 4.51 -19.46 -13.32
C PHE A 231 4.93 -20.86 -13.73
N ASP A 232 4.68 -21.27 -14.98
CA ASP A 232 4.99 -22.61 -15.48
C ASP A 232 6.49 -22.79 -15.78
N ARG A 233 7.17 -21.66 -16.03
CA ARG A 233 8.63 -21.60 -16.21
C ARG A 233 9.41 -21.78 -14.89
N ILE A 234 8.74 -21.77 -13.72
CA ILE A 234 9.38 -21.83 -12.40
C ILE A 234 9.48 -23.27 -11.90
N ALA A 235 10.70 -23.72 -11.60
CA ALA A 235 10.96 -25.02 -10.99
C ALA A 235 10.20 -25.20 -9.65
N LEU A 236 9.96 -26.44 -9.22
CA LEU A 236 9.10 -26.76 -8.05
C LEU A 236 9.44 -25.97 -6.77
N ASN A 237 10.72 -25.70 -6.53
CA ASN A 237 11.22 -24.89 -5.41
C ASN A 237 11.97 -23.62 -5.87
N GLY A 238 11.82 -23.24 -7.14
CA GLY A 238 12.45 -22.08 -7.73
C GLY A 238 11.76 -20.78 -7.34
N GLN A 239 12.48 -19.67 -7.51
CA GLN A 239 11.94 -18.34 -7.38
C GLN A 239 12.65 -17.38 -8.33
N ILE A 240 11.93 -16.39 -8.84
CA ILE A 240 12.49 -15.31 -9.66
C ILE A 240 12.43 -14.02 -8.83
N PRO A 241 13.57 -13.38 -8.49
CA PRO A 241 13.57 -12.10 -7.82
C PRO A 241 13.03 -11.03 -8.76
N VAL A 242 12.15 -10.16 -8.24
CA VAL A 242 11.56 -9.04 -8.97
C VAL A 242 11.43 -7.82 -8.06
N THR A 243 11.28 -6.65 -8.66
CA THR A 243 10.96 -5.42 -7.95
C THR A 243 9.45 -5.24 -7.92
N ALA A 244 8.89 -5.03 -6.73
CA ALA A 244 7.51 -4.63 -6.53
C ALA A 244 7.45 -3.14 -6.17
N TYR A 245 6.69 -2.37 -6.92
CA TYR A 245 6.29 -1.01 -6.58
C TYR A 245 5.04 -1.06 -5.72
N VAL A 246 5.03 -0.34 -4.60
CA VAL A 246 3.93 -0.42 -3.63
C VAL A 246 3.51 0.95 -3.11
N MET A 247 2.20 1.07 -2.85
CA MET A 247 1.67 2.16 -2.05
C MET A 247 1.79 1.77 -0.57
N THR A 248 2.84 2.26 0.09
CA THR A 248 3.25 1.85 1.45
C THR A 248 2.14 1.96 2.50
N MET A 249 1.19 2.87 2.30
CA MET A 249 0.07 3.11 3.20
C MET A 249 -1.05 2.08 3.07
N CYS A 250 -1.15 1.38 1.93
CA CYS A 250 -2.12 0.30 1.75
C CYS A 250 -1.58 -0.72 0.72
N VAL A 251 -1.09 -1.86 1.22
CA VAL A 251 -0.53 -2.94 0.38
C VAL A 251 -1.59 -3.92 -0.12
N ARG A 252 -2.74 -3.36 -0.54
CA ARG A 252 -3.84 -4.12 -1.17
C ARG A 252 -3.47 -4.59 -2.58
N HIS A 253 -2.78 -3.70 -3.29
CA HIS A 253 -2.26 -3.93 -4.63
C HIS A 253 -0.74 -3.75 -4.61
N ILE A 254 -0.04 -4.49 -5.46
CA ILE A 254 1.36 -4.26 -5.79
C ILE A 254 1.51 -4.26 -7.30
N TRP A 255 2.56 -3.62 -7.81
CA TRP A 255 2.91 -3.67 -9.22
C TRP A 255 4.27 -4.28 -9.38
N ILE A 256 4.42 -5.24 -10.28
CA ILE A 256 5.73 -5.78 -10.64
C ILE A 256 6.03 -5.48 -12.10
N GLU A 257 7.31 -5.32 -12.40
CA GLU A 257 7.79 -5.20 -13.77
C GLU A 257 8.34 -6.54 -14.25
N LEU A 258 7.83 -6.99 -15.40
CA LEU A 258 8.27 -8.21 -16.07
C LEU A 258 8.39 -7.91 -17.56
N GLU A 259 9.60 -8.09 -18.10
CA GLU A 259 9.88 -7.87 -19.53
C GLU A 259 9.48 -6.47 -20.04
N GLY A 260 9.64 -5.44 -19.18
CA GLY A 260 9.30 -4.04 -19.47
C GLY A 260 7.80 -3.69 -19.33
N VAL A 261 6.96 -4.66 -19.00
CA VAL A 261 5.52 -4.47 -18.78
C VAL A 261 5.22 -4.45 -17.30
N LEU A 262 4.42 -3.48 -16.86
CA LEU A 262 3.99 -3.35 -15.49
C LEU A 262 2.68 -4.13 -15.26
N TYR A 263 2.68 -5.05 -14.31
CA TYR A 263 1.52 -5.86 -13.94
C TYR A 263 0.99 -5.43 -12.57
N GLU A 264 -0.24 -4.95 -12.53
CA GLU A 264 -1.00 -4.77 -11.28
C GLU A 264 -1.45 -6.12 -10.74
N LEU A 265 -1.16 -6.37 -9.46
CA LEU A 265 -1.48 -7.61 -8.76
C LEU A 265 -2.31 -7.33 -7.51
N ASP A 266 -3.33 -8.16 -7.31
CA ASP A 266 -4.20 -8.08 -6.15
C ASP A 266 -3.74 -9.07 -5.07
N PHE A 267 -3.91 -8.69 -3.80
CA PHE A 267 -3.75 -9.63 -2.70
C PHE A 267 -4.71 -10.82 -2.84
N VAL A 268 -4.15 -12.02 -2.88
CA VAL A 268 -4.92 -13.28 -2.90
C VAL A 268 -5.37 -13.61 -1.48
N LYS A 269 -6.64 -13.30 -1.18
CA LYS A 269 -7.26 -13.53 0.14
C LYS A 269 -7.35 -15.03 0.46
N PRO A 270 -6.70 -15.52 1.52
CA PRO A 270 -6.98 -16.85 2.05
C PRO A 270 -8.41 -16.89 2.63
N ALA A 271 -9.11 -18.02 2.49
CA ALA A 271 -10.49 -18.17 2.97
C ALA A 271 -10.66 -17.93 4.48
N SER A 272 -9.58 -18.07 5.26
CA SER A 272 -9.58 -17.87 6.71
C SER A 272 -9.36 -16.42 7.16
N VAL A 273 -9.07 -15.48 6.24
CA VAL A 273 -8.76 -14.10 6.61
C VAL A 273 -10.04 -13.27 6.71
N HIS A 274 -10.22 -12.60 7.85
CA HIS A 274 -11.34 -11.70 8.05
C HIS A 274 -11.31 -10.54 7.03
N PRO A 275 -12.45 -10.13 6.44
CA PRO A 275 -12.49 -9.10 5.40
C PRO A 275 -11.84 -7.77 5.80
N SER A 276 -11.90 -7.37 7.07
CA SER A 276 -11.28 -6.13 7.57
C SER A 276 -9.76 -6.19 7.68
N SER A 277 -9.14 -7.39 7.63
CA SER A 277 -7.68 -7.59 7.74
C SER A 277 -6.96 -7.58 6.38
N VAL A 278 -7.69 -7.29 5.32
CA VAL A 278 -7.17 -7.23 3.94
C VAL A 278 -6.34 -5.96 3.75
N ASP A 279 -6.90 -4.83 4.18
CA ASP A 279 -6.38 -3.51 3.95
C ASP A 279 -5.47 -3.11 5.13
N ILE A 280 -4.16 -3.34 4.96
CA ILE A 280 -3.13 -3.02 5.95
C ILE A 280 -2.01 -2.20 5.28
N SER A 281 -1.21 -1.51 6.08
CA SER A 281 -0.01 -0.82 5.60
C SER A 281 1.16 -1.80 5.38
N LEU A 282 2.22 -1.30 4.76
CA LEU A 282 3.46 -2.06 4.57
C LEU A 282 4.13 -2.40 5.91
N SER A 283 4.13 -1.48 6.87
CA SER A 283 4.70 -1.70 8.21
C SER A 283 3.98 -2.84 8.93
N ASP A 284 2.64 -2.84 8.92
CA ASP A 284 1.83 -3.93 9.46
C ASP A 284 2.16 -5.27 8.77
N LEU A 285 2.31 -5.26 7.44
CA LEU A 285 2.66 -6.45 6.68
C LEU A 285 4.06 -6.97 7.05
N GLN A 286 5.03 -6.09 7.25
CA GLN A 286 6.39 -6.44 7.69
C GLN A 286 6.36 -7.07 9.08
N VAL A 287 5.64 -6.48 10.03
CA VAL A 287 5.48 -7.03 11.39
C VAL A 287 4.84 -8.43 11.34
N LEU A 288 3.79 -8.62 10.53
CA LEU A 288 3.17 -9.93 10.33
C LEU A 288 4.16 -10.95 9.75
N ASN A 289 4.98 -10.54 8.79
CA ASN A 289 5.99 -11.40 8.20
C ASN A 289 7.08 -11.79 9.20
N GLU A 290 7.57 -10.86 10.01
CA GLU A 290 8.54 -11.11 11.06
C GLU A 290 8.01 -12.09 12.11
N ASN A 291 6.78 -11.88 12.58
CA ASN A 291 6.11 -12.80 13.50
C ASN A 291 5.97 -14.20 12.90
N ARG A 292 5.61 -14.30 11.61
CA ARG A 292 5.55 -15.58 10.88
C ARG A 292 6.91 -16.26 10.78
N LEU A 293 7.97 -15.51 10.49
CA LEU A 293 9.34 -16.05 10.42
C LEU A 293 9.82 -16.53 11.79
N ARG A 294 9.54 -15.77 12.86
CA ARG A 294 9.85 -16.14 14.24
C ARG A 294 9.11 -17.42 14.66
N GLY A 295 7.80 -17.50 14.42
CA GLY A 295 7.02 -18.71 14.72
C GLY A 295 7.49 -19.94 13.95
N ASN A 296 7.92 -19.77 12.69
CA ASN A 296 8.51 -20.87 11.91
C ASN A 296 9.91 -21.27 12.40
N ALA A 297 10.70 -20.35 12.96
CA ALA A 297 11.96 -20.68 13.60
C ALA A 297 11.72 -21.49 14.88
N GLN A 298 10.85 -20.99 15.76
CA GLN A 298 10.48 -21.68 17.00
C GLN A 298 9.92 -23.09 16.71
N ARG A 299 9.03 -23.24 15.73
CA ARG A 299 8.51 -24.56 15.34
C ARG A 299 9.60 -25.52 14.86
N ARG A 300 10.65 -25.03 14.19
CA ARG A 300 11.77 -25.87 13.74
C ARG A 300 12.60 -26.39 14.93
N GLU A 301 12.72 -25.59 15.98
CA GLU A 301 13.41 -25.95 17.23
C GLU A 301 12.57 -26.88 18.12
N GLU A 302 11.26 -26.64 18.22
CA GLU A 302 10.34 -27.45 19.04
C GLU A 302 10.08 -28.84 18.44
N LYS A 303 10.06 -28.95 17.10
CA LYS A 303 9.74 -30.20 16.41
C LYS A 303 10.56 -31.41 16.89
N PRO A 304 11.91 -31.36 17.00
CA PRO A 304 12.68 -32.49 17.51
C PRO A 304 12.39 -32.79 18.98
N VAL A 305 12.15 -31.77 19.82
CA VAL A 305 11.85 -31.94 21.25
C VAL A 305 10.50 -32.64 21.45
N ILE A 306 9.48 -32.19 20.73
CA ILE A 306 8.15 -32.81 20.74
C ILE A 306 8.25 -34.27 20.27
N LEU A 307 9.00 -34.53 19.19
CA LEU A 307 9.20 -35.89 18.69
C LEU A 307 9.88 -36.78 19.73
N GLN A 308 10.92 -36.27 20.41
CA GLN A 308 11.61 -37.00 21.47
C GLN A 308 10.70 -37.32 22.66
N ASP A 309 9.93 -36.34 23.13
CA ASP A 309 8.95 -36.51 24.21
C ASP A 309 7.89 -37.56 23.84
N ARG A 310 7.33 -37.49 22.61
CA ARG A 310 6.39 -38.50 22.13
C ARG A 310 7.00 -39.90 22.04
N ASN A 311 8.25 -40.02 21.56
CA ASN A 311 8.96 -41.29 21.49
C ASN A 311 9.21 -41.88 22.90
N ALA A 312 9.57 -41.04 23.88
CA ALA A 312 9.77 -41.47 25.26
C ALA A 312 8.46 -41.95 25.91
N GLN A 313 7.35 -41.24 25.70
CA GLN A 313 6.03 -41.64 26.18
C GLN A 313 5.58 -42.98 25.58
N PHE A 314 5.80 -43.18 24.28
CA PHE A 314 5.50 -44.46 23.62
C PHE A 314 6.33 -45.61 24.19
N LEU A 315 7.63 -45.39 24.42
CA LEU A 315 8.52 -46.38 25.02
C LEU A 315 8.06 -46.76 26.42
N HIS A 316 7.71 -45.78 27.26
CA HIS A 316 7.21 -46.02 28.60
C HIS A 316 5.89 -46.80 28.60
N ALA A 317 4.97 -46.48 27.67
CA ALA A 317 3.65 -47.12 27.61
C ALA A 317 3.69 -48.56 27.04
N THR A 318 4.60 -48.84 26.10
CA THR A 318 4.61 -50.11 25.35
C THR A 318 5.80 -51.01 25.65
N GLY A 319 6.84 -50.48 26.31
CA GLY A 319 8.13 -51.15 26.49
C GLY A 319 8.94 -51.30 25.19
N LYS A 320 8.49 -50.71 24.07
CA LYS A 320 9.13 -50.83 22.75
C LYS A 320 9.47 -49.46 22.18
N ALA A 321 10.57 -49.37 21.44
CA ALA A 321 10.94 -48.15 20.73
C ALA A 321 9.95 -47.86 19.58
N TRP A 322 9.73 -46.57 19.28
CA TRP A 322 8.82 -46.11 18.22
C TRP A 322 9.16 -46.70 16.84
N ASP A 323 10.45 -46.95 16.60
CA ASP A 323 11.03 -47.45 15.36
C ASP A 323 11.41 -48.94 15.42
N SER A 324 10.89 -49.72 16.37
CA SER A 324 11.24 -51.14 16.63
C SER A 324 10.87 -52.14 15.51
N GLY A 325 10.63 -51.69 14.28
CA GLY A 325 10.38 -52.54 13.12
C GLY A 325 11.64 -53.19 12.57
N THR A 326 11.56 -54.46 12.18
CA THR A 326 12.64 -55.16 11.47
C THR A 326 12.37 -55.20 9.97
N ARG A 327 13.38 -54.89 9.15
CA ARG A 327 13.29 -55.09 7.69
C ARG A 327 13.35 -56.59 7.40
N LYS A 328 12.27 -57.14 6.84
CA LYS A 328 12.24 -58.52 6.34
C LYS A 328 12.55 -58.53 4.83
N PRO A 329 13.44 -59.42 4.35
CA PRO A 329 13.67 -59.59 2.93
C PRO A 329 12.44 -60.21 2.24
N GLY A 330 12.03 -59.66 1.10
CA GLY A 330 10.89 -60.16 0.30
C GLY A 330 10.03 -59.04 -0.29
N ARG A 331 9.22 -59.39 -1.30
CA ARG A 331 8.22 -58.46 -1.87
C ARG A 331 6.97 -58.48 -0.97
N PRO A 332 6.49 -57.34 -0.46
CA PRO A 332 5.24 -57.30 0.29
C PRO A 332 4.07 -57.78 -0.59
N ALA A 333 3.03 -58.30 0.04
CA ALA A 333 1.80 -58.70 -0.64
C ALA A 333 1.21 -57.50 -1.41
N LYS A 334 0.70 -57.73 -2.62
CA LYS A 334 0.04 -56.69 -3.43
C LYS A 334 -1.44 -56.62 -3.11
N ASP A 335 -1.78 -56.40 -1.85
CA ASP A 335 -3.16 -56.14 -1.42
C ASP A 335 -3.30 -54.71 -0.87
N GLY A 336 -4.54 -54.24 -0.80
CA GLY A 336 -4.82 -52.88 -0.33
C GLY A 336 -4.51 -52.67 1.16
N ALA A 337 -4.32 -53.72 1.96
CA ALA A 337 -3.91 -53.61 3.36
C ALA A 337 -2.40 -53.32 3.45
N ALA A 338 -1.59 -54.08 2.72
CA ALA A 338 -0.15 -53.91 2.64
C ALA A 338 0.26 -52.55 2.04
N GLU A 339 -0.50 -52.02 1.07
CA GLU A 339 -0.25 -50.67 0.54
C GLU A 339 -0.53 -49.57 1.58
N ARG A 340 -1.59 -49.74 2.39
CA ARG A 340 -1.92 -48.80 3.48
C ARG A 340 -0.90 -48.86 4.60
N ASP A 341 -0.50 -50.05 5.03
CA ASP A 341 0.53 -50.24 6.05
C ASP A 341 1.87 -49.66 5.60
N ALA A 342 2.27 -49.85 4.34
CA ALA A 342 3.47 -49.24 3.78
C ALA A 342 3.40 -47.71 3.72
N ALA A 343 2.21 -47.15 3.42
CA ALA A 343 2.00 -45.71 3.42
C ALA A 343 2.05 -45.12 4.83
N ASP A 344 1.44 -45.78 5.82
CA ASP A 344 1.45 -45.36 7.22
C ASP A 344 2.85 -45.52 7.83
N GLN A 345 3.57 -46.59 7.51
CA GLN A 345 4.96 -46.75 7.91
C GLN A 345 5.86 -45.64 7.33
N LYS A 346 5.66 -45.26 6.05
CA LYS A 346 6.36 -44.10 5.45
C LYS A 346 6.00 -42.77 6.13
N ARG A 347 4.76 -42.60 6.58
CA ARG A 347 4.34 -41.40 7.34
C ARG A 347 4.98 -41.36 8.72
N LEU A 348 5.03 -42.50 9.41
CA LEU A 348 5.61 -42.64 10.76
C LEU A 348 7.12 -42.46 10.77
N MET A 349 7.82 -42.94 9.73
CA MET A 349 9.28 -42.81 9.59
C MET A 349 9.73 -41.43 9.06
N GLY A 350 8.78 -40.60 8.57
CA GLY A 350 9.07 -39.33 7.91
C GLY A 350 9.87 -39.48 6.61
N LYS A 351 10.16 -38.37 5.92
CA LYS A 351 11.19 -38.35 4.87
C LYS A 351 12.55 -38.45 5.58
N GLY A 352 12.96 -39.69 5.88
CA GLY A 352 14.27 -39.97 6.45
C GLY A 352 15.38 -39.49 5.52
N HIS A 353 16.43 -38.94 6.15
CA HIS A 353 17.76 -38.74 5.58
C HIS A 353 18.20 -40.02 4.85
N ASP A 354 18.36 -39.91 3.52
CA ASP A 354 19.46 -40.59 2.84
C ASP A 354 20.67 -39.65 2.85
#